data_AF-W9W1S2-F1
#
_entry.id   AF-W9W1S2-F1
#
_cell.length_a   1.000
_cell.length_b   1.000
_cell.length_c   1.000
_cell.angle_alpha   90.00
_cell.angle_beta   90.00
_cell.angle_gamma   90.00
#
_symmetry.space_group_name_H-M   'P 1'
#
loop_
_entity.id
_entity.type
_entity.pdbx_description
1 polymer ?
#
loop_
_entity_poly.entity_id
_entity_poly.type
_entity_poly.pdbx_seq_one_letter_code
_entity_poly.pdbx_strand_id
1 'polypeptide(L)'
;MSRNRPRAAATAIPQSPLPLARADLSLSQPDMVYFQHFDRQVRAALPASLHSFNLQARDCAFLQYSILCLAASNLSTLDACLTQRNLVGDARRSTASPSPNILHSYHAQQYCELATGQEQSHEPQDTSLILIGKVLLAYYQHASTDHFRFRLAVLETAEFVRRHRHDITRSPTGDIALQLWYRLRTSHRPAEWLELAAGNDESGSGKKHFASTSEDEDIYLACIVGLSPDDLLHDIMLKAMELRRRMVFYHCTAAVQNGSERLPVHVTESSSIAPSHLLALLDIQRRRLEVWKSRVAAEKAGSGCHATAAGITSPNLSVFKLMDHRHRMNHLSCLLCRLIFTRATAYEGAAVDQDLNSAILHEVVDTIDGIDPTISNLVDVYGYSLSEILLQLSYNMPSATYFDYILDVVWPRLEVCGRGYENSHLPTHLAKRIIALMAEEWQCSRRILLVVLAASPNTPKAVLYDIHHCFDVLLYGYDLEQGAFFVNKVSLP
;
A
#
# COMPACT_ATOMS: atom_id res chain seq x y z
N MET A 1 -35.84 -3.44 43.33
CA MET A 1 -36.16 -3.38 41.88
C MET A 1 -34.91 -3.69 41.09
N SER A 2 -34.86 -4.92 40.57
CA SER A 2 -33.78 -5.45 39.74
C SER A 2 -33.74 -4.74 38.39
N ARG A 3 -32.56 -4.27 37.95
CA ARG A 3 -32.34 -3.81 36.57
C ARG A 3 -31.31 -4.70 35.89
N ASN A 4 -31.82 -5.43 34.91
CA ASN A 4 -31.15 -6.37 34.02
C ASN A 4 -29.98 -5.71 33.29
N ARG A 5 -28.79 -6.32 33.40
CA ARG A 5 -27.71 -6.19 32.42
C ARG A 5 -28.09 -7.01 31.18
N PRO A 6 -27.93 -6.49 29.94
CA PRO A 6 -28.01 -7.33 28.77
C PRO A 6 -26.75 -8.20 28.70
N ARG A 7 -26.97 -9.52 28.71
CA ARG A 7 -25.97 -10.56 28.41
C ARG A 7 -25.54 -10.36 26.96
N ALA A 8 -24.27 -10.01 26.73
CA ALA A 8 -23.68 -10.07 25.39
C ALA A 8 -23.78 -11.52 24.91
N ALA A 9 -24.58 -11.73 23.85
CA ALA A 9 -24.67 -13.01 23.18
C ALA A 9 -23.30 -13.32 22.57
N ALA A 10 -22.70 -14.44 22.94
CA ALA A 10 -21.55 -14.99 22.25
C ALA A 10 -21.98 -15.33 20.83
N THR A 11 -21.68 -14.44 19.89
CA THR A 11 -21.80 -14.70 18.46
C THR A 11 -20.81 -15.80 18.12
N ALA A 12 -21.34 -16.95 17.68
CA ALA A 12 -20.55 -18.03 17.14
C ALA A 12 -19.63 -17.50 16.04
N ILE A 13 -18.33 -17.77 16.18
CA ILE A 13 -17.32 -17.49 15.16
C ILE A 13 -17.78 -18.20 13.87
N PRO A 14 -17.99 -17.49 12.76
CA PRO A 14 -18.31 -18.13 11.49
C PRO A 14 -17.14 -19.05 11.12
N GLN A 15 -17.41 -20.35 10.99
CA GLN A 15 -16.48 -21.28 10.38
C GLN A 15 -16.18 -20.80 8.95
N SER A 16 -14.89 -20.76 8.63
CA SER A 16 -14.23 -20.24 7.41
C SER A 16 -15.06 -20.25 6.11
N PRO A 17 -15.05 -19.16 5.34
CA PRO A 17 -15.42 -19.21 3.93
C PRO A 17 -14.14 -19.45 3.11
N LEU A 18 -13.65 -20.70 3.03
CA LEU A 18 -12.89 -21.29 1.90
C LEU A 18 -12.21 -22.61 2.34
N PRO A 19 -12.59 -23.77 1.79
CA PRO A 19 -11.98 -25.07 2.09
C PRO A 19 -10.73 -25.36 1.23
N LEU A 20 -9.99 -24.34 0.76
CA LEU A 20 -8.87 -24.53 -0.17
C LEU A 20 -7.49 -24.69 0.50
N ALA A 21 -7.35 -24.38 1.79
CA ALA A 21 -6.04 -24.15 2.44
C ALA A 21 -5.49 -25.34 3.27
N ARG A 22 -5.88 -26.57 2.96
CA ARG A 22 -5.25 -27.78 3.56
C ARG A 22 -5.01 -28.86 2.50
N ALA A 23 -4.46 -28.48 1.36
CA ALA A 23 -3.92 -29.45 0.43
C ALA A 23 -2.60 -29.99 1.02
N ASP A 24 -2.46 -31.33 1.09
CA ASP A 24 -1.19 -31.99 1.41
C ASP A 24 -0.17 -31.64 0.31
N LEU A 25 0.69 -30.66 0.60
CA LEU A 25 1.77 -30.21 -0.27
C LEU A 25 2.97 -31.18 -0.29
N SER A 26 2.84 -32.34 0.36
CA SER A 26 3.79 -33.46 0.29
C SER A 26 3.66 -34.29 -0.99
N LEU A 27 2.72 -33.95 -1.88
CA LEU A 27 2.51 -34.60 -3.17
C LEU A 27 3.01 -33.70 -4.32
N SER A 28 3.51 -34.34 -5.35
CA SER A 28 4.39 -33.86 -6.43
C SER A 28 3.86 -32.75 -7.38
N GLN A 29 2.89 -31.92 -6.98
CA GLN A 29 2.36 -30.83 -7.82
C GLN A 29 1.98 -29.53 -7.07
N PRO A 30 2.87 -28.92 -6.25
CA PRO A 30 2.61 -27.60 -5.64
C PRO A 30 2.35 -26.51 -6.69
N ASP A 31 2.99 -26.61 -7.87
CA ASP A 31 2.87 -25.66 -8.98
C ASP A 31 1.42 -25.44 -9.42
N MET A 32 0.63 -26.51 -9.54
CA MET A 32 -0.76 -26.42 -9.98
C MET A 32 -1.62 -25.64 -8.98
N VAL A 33 -1.38 -25.84 -7.68
CA VAL A 33 -2.09 -25.12 -6.61
C VAL A 33 -1.77 -23.63 -6.69
N TYR A 34 -0.50 -23.27 -6.83
CA TYR A 34 -0.07 -21.88 -6.92
C TYR A 34 -0.53 -21.18 -8.21
N PHE A 35 -0.51 -21.85 -9.36
CA PHE A 35 -1.07 -21.28 -10.59
C PHE A 35 -2.58 -21.05 -10.48
N GLN A 36 -3.32 -22.00 -9.92
CA GLN A 36 -4.76 -21.82 -9.69
C GLN A 36 -5.04 -20.68 -8.70
N HIS A 37 -4.23 -20.57 -7.65
CA HIS A 37 -4.30 -19.48 -6.68
C HIS A 37 -4.01 -18.13 -7.33
N PHE A 38 -2.99 -18.06 -8.18
CA PHE A 38 -2.65 -16.86 -8.93
C PHE A 38 -3.81 -16.40 -9.81
N ASP A 39 -4.35 -17.29 -10.63
CA ASP A 39 -5.40 -16.94 -11.59
C ASP A 39 -6.72 -16.55 -10.91
N ARG A 40 -7.05 -17.20 -9.79
CA ARG A 40 -8.31 -16.95 -9.05
C ARG A 40 -8.25 -15.75 -8.12
N GLN A 41 -7.09 -15.44 -7.54
CA GLN A 41 -6.99 -14.47 -6.44
C GLN A 41 -5.92 -13.41 -6.69
N VAL A 42 -4.65 -13.81 -6.83
CA VAL A 42 -3.52 -12.85 -6.89
C VAL A 42 -3.64 -11.93 -8.11
N ARG A 43 -3.97 -12.47 -9.28
CA ARG A 43 -4.14 -11.69 -10.52
C ARG A 43 -5.17 -10.57 -10.37
N ALA A 44 -6.26 -10.82 -9.65
CA ALA A 44 -7.32 -9.83 -9.47
C ALA A 44 -6.91 -8.69 -8.51
N ALA A 45 -5.86 -8.89 -7.72
CA ALA A 45 -5.26 -7.91 -6.82
C ALA A 45 -4.10 -7.12 -7.46
N LEU A 46 -3.64 -7.53 -8.64
CA LEU A 46 -2.61 -6.83 -9.42
C LEU A 46 -3.22 -5.73 -10.31
N PRO A 47 -2.40 -4.80 -10.86
CA PRO A 47 -2.87 -3.73 -11.74
C PRO A 47 -3.76 -4.23 -12.87
N ALA A 48 -4.74 -3.42 -13.29
CA ALA A 48 -5.79 -3.82 -14.20
C ALA A 48 -5.26 -4.28 -15.58
N SER A 49 -4.08 -3.79 -15.98
CA SER A 49 -3.41 -4.22 -17.20
C SER A 49 -3.12 -5.73 -17.25
N LEU A 50 -2.97 -6.40 -16.10
CA LEU A 50 -2.75 -7.84 -16.05
C LEU A 50 -4.06 -8.66 -16.08
N HIS A 51 -5.24 -8.02 -15.90
CA HIS A 51 -6.52 -8.74 -15.87
C HIS A 51 -6.93 -9.26 -17.25
N SER A 52 -6.48 -8.63 -18.34
CA SER A 52 -6.70 -9.09 -19.71
C SER A 52 -5.58 -10.00 -20.24
N PHE A 53 -4.49 -10.16 -19.47
CA PHE A 53 -3.34 -10.96 -19.88
C PHE A 53 -3.71 -12.45 -19.94
N ASN A 54 -3.44 -13.10 -21.08
CA ASN A 54 -3.65 -14.54 -21.21
C ASN A 54 -2.42 -15.29 -20.70
N LEU A 55 -2.53 -15.85 -19.48
CA LEU A 55 -1.49 -16.67 -18.85
C LEU A 55 -1.17 -17.98 -19.60
N GLN A 56 -1.91 -18.31 -20.67
CA GLN A 56 -1.59 -19.45 -21.53
C GLN A 56 -0.31 -19.26 -22.36
N ALA A 57 0.34 -18.10 -22.32
CA ALA A 57 1.70 -17.90 -22.83
C ALA A 57 2.74 -18.61 -21.94
N ARG A 58 2.64 -19.95 -21.88
CA ARG A 58 3.49 -20.84 -21.08
C ARG A 58 4.92 -20.95 -21.62
N ASP A 59 5.30 -20.23 -22.66
CA ASP A 59 6.60 -20.42 -23.32
C ASP A 59 7.75 -19.66 -22.63
N CYS A 60 7.47 -18.83 -21.61
CA CYS A 60 8.49 -18.12 -20.83
C CYS A 60 8.65 -18.73 -19.43
N ALA A 61 9.69 -19.56 -19.23
CA ALA A 61 9.99 -20.20 -17.95
C ALA A 61 10.25 -19.19 -16.83
N PHE A 62 10.92 -18.06 -17.14
CA PHE A 62 11.15 -16.98 -16.19
C PHE A 62 9.84 -16.44 -15.61
N LEU A 63 8.88 -16.08 -16.48
CA LEU A 63 7.58 -15.58 -16.07
C LEU A 63 6.79 -16.61 -15.25
N GLN A 64 6.85 -17.88 -15.62
CA GLN A 64 6.19 -18.96 -14.87
C GLN A 64 6.69 -19.03 -13.43
N TYR A 65 8.00 -19.05 -13.22
CA TYR A 65 8.56 -19.08 -11.87
C TYR A 65 8.28 -17.78 -11.10
N SER A 66 8.26 -16.62 -11.74
CA SER A 66 7.84 -15.37 -11.10
C SER A 66 6.38 -15.41 -10.63
N ILE A 67 5.48 -16.00 -11.42
CA ILE A 67 4.06 -16.22 -11.04
C ILE A 67 3.97 -17.14 -9.82
N LEU A 68 4.65 -18.29 -9.87
CA LEU A 68 4.67 -19.26 -8.78
C LEU A 68 5.25 -18.66 -7.49
N CYS A 69 6.32 -17.87 -7.61
CA CYS A 69 6.96 -17.15 -6.51
C CYS A 69 5.97 -16.21 -5.80
N LEU A 70 5.33 -15.31 -6.55
CA LEU A 70 4.38 -14.35 -5.97
C LEU A 70 3.14 -15.05 -5.40
N ALA A 71 2.66 -16.10 -6.06
CA ALA A 71 1.50 -16.86 -5.60
C ALA A 71 1.79 -17.63 -4.30
N ALA A 72 2.97 -18.26 -4.19
CA ALA A 72 3.40 -18.91 -2.97
C ALA A 72 3.61 -17.91 -1.83
N SER A 73 4.22 -16.76 -2.11
CA SER A 73 4.38 -15.67 -1.15
C SER A 73 3.03 -15.14 -0.65
N ASN A 74 2.07 -14.88 -1.54
CA ASN A 74 0.73 -14.47 -1.15
C ASN A 74 0.01 -15.55 -0.33
N LEU A 75 0.12 -16.83 -0.71
CA LEU A 75 -0.50 -17.89 0.07
C LEU A 75 0.16 -18.08 1.44
N SER A 76 1.45 -17.74 1.57
CA SER A 76 2.15 -17.79 2.87
C SER A 76 1.53 -16.85 3.91
N THR A 77 1.01 -15.69 3.49
CA THR A 77 0.33 -14.76 4.40
C THR A 77 -1.13 -15.14 4.63
N LEU A 78 -1.80 -15.73 3.64
CA LEU A 78 -3.20 -16.17 3.76
C LEU A 78 -3.37 -17.45 4.60
N ASP A 79 -2.42 -18.38 4.51
CA ASP A 79 -2.35 -19.58 5.34
C ASP A 79 -1.45 -19.37 6.58
N ALA A 80 -1.39 -18.14 7.08
CA ALA A 80 -0.63 -17.79 8.26
C ALA A 80 -1.32 -18.23 9.57
N CYS A 81 -0.50 -18.50 10.59
CA CYS A 81 -0.97 -18.56 11.98
C CYS A 81 -1.03 -17.14 12.55
N LEU A 82 -1.99 -16.83 13.43
CA LEU A 82 -2.05 -15.52 14.08
C LEU A 82 -1.27 -15.52 15.40
N THR A 83 -0.29 -14.63 15.51
CA THR A 83 0.38 -14.30 16.77
C THR A 83 -0.36 -13.12 17.41
N GLN A 84 -0.65 -13.22 18.71
CA GLN A 84 -1.37 -12.17 19.45
C GLN A 84 -0.57 -11.69 20.66
N ARG A 85 -0.59 -10.39 20.87
CA ARG A 85 -0.07 -9.72 22.06
C ARG A 85 -1.23 -9.01 22.74
N ASN A 86 -1.70 -9.62 23.81
CA ASN A 86 -2.80 -9.07 24.61
C ASN A 86 -2.22 -8.31 25.82
N LEU A 87 -2.50 -7.02 25.90
CA LEU A 87 -2.16 -6.17 27.03
C LEU A 87 -3.37 -6.08 27.96
N VAL A 88 -3.19 -6.52 29.21
CA VAL A 88 -4.27 -6.56 30.20
C VAL A 88 -4.76 -5.15 30.48
N GLY A 89 -6.04 -4.89 30.21
CA GLY A 89 -6.66 -3.58 30.43
C GLY A 89 -6.42 -2.56 29.30
N ASP A 90 -5.72 -2.94 28.23
CA ASP A 90 -5.41 -2.05 27.11
C ASP A 90 -5.65 -2.75 25.76
N ALA A 91 -6.92 -2.81 25.37
CA ALA A 91 -7.33 -3.40 24.10
C ALA A 91 -6.85 -2.59 22.88
N ARG A 92 -6.67 -1.26 23.05
CA ARG A 92 -6.23 -0.37 21.96
C ARG A 92 -4.78 -0.62 21.57
N ARG A 93 -3.92 -0.96 22.54
CA ARG A 93 -2.52 -1.36 22.29
C ARG A 93 -2.29 -2.86 22.14
N SER A 94 -3.30 -3.69 22.40
CA SER A 94 -3.23 -5.12 22.07
C SER A 94 -3.17 -5.28 20.54
N THR A 95 -2.36 -6.21 20.03
CA THR A 95 -2.16 -6.38 18.58
C THR A 95 -2.16 -7.83 18.17
N ALA A 96 -2.49 -8.07 16.90
CA ALA A 96 -2.31 -9.35 16.24
C ALA A 96 -1.53 -9.17 14.93
N SER A 97 -0.71 -10.15 14.59
CA SER A 97 0.04 -10.20 13.34
C SER A 97 0.12 -11.64 12.84
N PRO A 98 -0.05 -11.91 11.54
CA PRO A 98 0.23 -13.21 10.97
C PRO A 98 1.70 -13.58 11.09
N SER A 99 1.91 -14.87 11.31
CA SER A 99 3.17 -15.56 11.14
C SER A 99 3.08 -16.33 9.82
N PRO A 100 3.80 -15.87 8.77
CA PRO A 100 3.73 -16.48 7.45
C PRO A 100 4.00 -17.97 7.48
N ASN A 101 3.26 -18.74 6.68
CA ASN A 101 3.45 -20.18 6.57
C ASN A 101 4.85 -20.49 6.01
N ILE A 102 5.65 -21.21 6.81
CA ILE A 102 7.06 -21.51 6.50
C ILE A 102 7.20 -22.31 5.19
N LEU A 103 6.28 -23.23 4.91
CA LEU A 103 6.34 -24.07 3.71
C LEU A 103 6.09 -23.25 2.44
N HIS A 104 5.07 -22.40 2.46
CA HIS A 104 4.77 -21.50 1.35
C HIS A 104 5.87 -20.47 1.12
N SER A 105 6.43 -19.90 2.20
CA SER A 105 7.58 -19.01 2.15
C SER A 105 8.81 -19.69 1.54
N TYR A 106 9.07 -20.95 1.91
CA TYR A 106 10.15 -21.75 1.34
C TYR A 106 9.97 -21.97 -0.16
N HIS A 107 8.77 -22.37 -0.60
CA HIS A 107 8.48 -22.52 -2.04
C HIS A 107 8.62 -21.19 -2.78
N ALA A 108 8.16 -20.07 -2.22
CA ALA A 108 8.33 -18.74 -2.82
C ALA A 108 9.81 -18.41 -3.05
N GLN A 109 10.66 -18.67 -2.05
CA GLN A 109 12.10 -18.50 -2.18
C GLN A 109 12.70 -19.40 -3.28
N GLN A 110 12.33 -20.69 -3.32
CA GLN A 110 12.80 -21.61 -4.35
C GLN A 110 12.43 -21.16 -5.76
N TYR A 111 11.18 -20.73 -5.99
CA TYR A 111 10.77 -20.22 -7.29
C TYR A 111 11.47 -18.91 -7.65
N CYS A 112 11.78 -18.04 -6.68
CA CYS A 112 12.60 -16.86 -6.92
C CYS A 112 14.00 -17.26 -7.42
N GLU A 113 14.65 -18.24 -6.79
CA GLU A 113 15.96 -18.75 -7.19
C GLU A 113 15.92 -19.39 -8.60
N LEU A 114 14.88 -20.18 -8.89
CA LEU A 114 14.66 -20.76 -10.21
C LEU A 114 14.44 -19.70 -11.29
N ALA A 115 13.65 -18.65 -11.00
CA ALA A 115 13.45 -17.54 -11.92
C ALA A 115 14.78 -16.84 -12.23
N THR A 116 15.59 -16.52 -11.22
CA THR A 116 16.91 -15.92 -11.42
C THR A 116 17.84 -16.82 -12.25
N GLY A 117 17.77 -18.14 -12.07
CA GLY A 117 18.49 -19.09 -12.91
C GLY A 117 18.05 -19.09 -14.38
N GLN A 118 16.74 -18.98 -14.64
CA GLN A 118 16.21 -18.89 -16.01
C GLN A 118 16.53 -17.58 -16.71
N GLU A 119 16.64 -16.47 -15.97
CA GLU A 119 17.03 -15.17 -16.53
C GLU A 119 18.43 -15.22 -17.16
N GLN A 120 19.33 -16.04 -16.60
CA GLN A 120 20.69 -16.21 -17.09
C GLN A 120 20.79 -17.17 -18.28
N SER A 121 19.68 -17.84 -18.66
CA SER A 121 19.66 -18.73 -19.81
C SER A 121 19.76 -17.93 -21.13
N HIS A 122 20.44 -18.49 -22.12
CA HIS A 122 20.61 -17.86 -23.45
C HIS A 122 19.42 -18.06 -24.39
N GLU A 123 18.28 -18.54 -23.90
CA GLU A 123 17.12 -18.78 -24.75
C GLU A 123 16.44 -17.46 -25.15
N PRO A 124 16.06 -17.28 -26.43
CA PRO A 124 15.36 -16.08 -26.87
C PRO A 124 13.96 -16.04 -26.24
N GLN A 125 13.77 -15.14 -25.28
CA GLN A 125 12.49 -14.89 -24.61
C GLN A 125 11.97 -13.50 -24.99
N ASP A 126 10.65 -13.33 -25.07
CA ASP A 126 10.01 -12.03 -25.27
C ASP A 126 10.37 -11.10 -24.10
N THR A 127 11.04 -9.99 -24.41
CA THR A 127 11.51 -9.01 -23.42
C THR A 127 10.37 -8.43 -22.59
N SER A 128 9.15 -8.37 -23.13
CA SER A 128 7.97 -7.90 -22.39
C SER A 128 7.52 -8.92 -21.35
N LEU A 129 7.61 -10.22 -21.64
CA LEU A 129 7.31 -11.28 -20.68
C LEU A 129 8.36 -11.31 -19.55
N ILE A 130 9.64 -11.09 -19.89
CA ILE A 130 10.70 -10.92 -18.89
C ILE A 130 10.40 -9.71 -18.00
N LEU A 131 10.01 -8.57 -18.59
CA LEU A 131 9.67 -7.38 -17.80
C LEU A 131 8.50 -7.64 -16.85
N ILE A 132 7.43 -8.31 -17.30
CA ILE A 132 6.32 -8.73 -16.43
C ILE A 132 6.84 -9.60 -15.30
N GLY A 133 7.64 -10.62 -15.60
CA GLY A 133 8.22 -11.50 -14.58
C GLY A 133 9.08 -10.76 -13.56
N LYS A 134 9.86 -9.75 -13.99
CA LYS A 134 10.68 -8.91 -13.11
C LYS A 134 9.82 -8.05 -12.20
N VAL A 135 8.73 -7.50 -12.72
CA VAL A 135 7.76 -6.73 -11.92
C VAL A 135 7.11 -7.63 -10.86
N LEU A 136 6.72 -8.86 -11.20
CA LEU A 136 6.15 -9.80 -10.24
C LEU A 136 7.16 -10.20 -9.15
N LEU A 137 8.43 -10.40 -9.50
CA LEU A 137 9.49 -10.64 -8.51
C LEU A 137 9.71 -9.41 -7.63
N ALA A 138 9.64 -8.19 -8.16
CA ALA A 138 9.71 -6.98 -7.34
C ALA A 138 8.55 -6.92 -6.33
N TYR A 139 7.34 -7.31 -6.72
CA TYR A 139 6.22 -7.43 -5.77
C TYR A 139 6.46 -8.50 -4.70
N TYR A 140 7.06 -9.63 -5.06
CA TYR A 140 7.50 -10.61 -4.08
C TYR A 140 8.51 -10.02 -3.08
N GLN A 141 9.53 -9.28 -3.56
CA GLN A 141 10.50 -8.65 -2.66
C GLN A 141 9.82 -7.65 -1.72
N HIS A 142 8.90 -6.85 -2.24
CA HIS A 142 8.12 -5.89 -1.45
C HIS A 142 7.29 -6.56 -0.36
N ALA A 143 6.69 -7.71 -0.67
CA ALA A 143 5.82 -8.46 0.21
C ALA A 143 6.59 -9.23 1.30
N SER A 144 7.65 -9.93 0.93
CA SER A 144 8.17 -11.04 1.74
C SER A 144 9.63 -10.96 2.16
N THR A 145 10.43 -10.02 1.64
CA THR A 145 11.86 -9.96 1.96
C THR A 145 12.19 -8.73 2.79
N ASP A 146 12.65 -7.66 2.16
CA ASP A 146 13.05 -6.42 2.80
C ASP A 146 12.91 -5.26 1.81
N HIS A 147 12.93 -4.03 2.34
CA HIS A 147 12.71 -2.87 1.49
C HIS A 147 13.87 -2.66 0.51
N PHE A 148 15.10 -2.94 0.92
CA PHE A 148 16.29 -2.77 0.08
C PHE A 148 16.25 -3.64 -1.18
N ARG A 149 15.93 -4.93 -1.06
CA ARG A 149 15.77 -5.86 -2.20
C ARG A 149 14.67 -5.40 -3.14
N PHE A 150 13.56 -4.89 -2.60
CA PHE A 150 12.51 -4.29 -3.41
C PHE A 150 13.03 -3.09 -4.22
N ARG A 151 13.79 -2.17 -3.60
CA ARG A 151 14.38 -1.03 -4.30
C ARG A 151 15.33 -1.47 -5.41
N LEU A 152 16.18 -2.46 -5.13
CA LEU A 152 17.09 -3.01 -6.11
C LEU A 152 16.32 -3.57 -7.32
N ALA A 153 15.28 -4.37 -7.08
CA ALA A 153 14.43 -4.92 -8.14
C ALA A 153 13.74 -3.81 -8.97
N VAL A 154 13.26 -2.74 -8.33
CA VAL A 154 12.70 -1.56 -9.04
C VAL A 154 13.74 -0.91 -9.95
N LEU A 155 14.96 -0.69 -9.46
CA LEU A 155 16.06 -0.11 -10.25
C LEU A 155 16.45 -1.01 -11.42
N GLU A 156 16.56 -2.31 -11.19
CA GLU A 156 16.84 -3.31 -12.23
C GLU A 156 15.77 -3.30 -13.33
N THR A 157 14.48 -3.18 -12.97
CA THR A 157 13.41 -3.09 -13.97
C THR A 157 13.48 -1.80 -14.78
N ALA A 158 13.83 -0.66 -14.17
CA ALA A 158 14.00 0.60 -14.88
C ALA A 158 15.18 0.51 -15.87
N GLU A 159 16.29 -0.06 -15.44
CA GLU A 159 17.44 -0.30 -16.28
C GLU A 159 17.12 -1.24 -17.46
N PHE A 160 16.36 -2.31 -17.19
CA PHE A 160 15.91 -3.25 -18.21
C PHE A 160 15.04 -2.57 -19.28
N VAL A 161 14.08 -1.74 -18.87
CA VAL A 161 13.23 -0.97 -19.79
C VAL A 161 14.04 -0.04 -20.68
N ARG A 162 15.05 0.65 -20.14
CA ARG A 162 15.90 1.54 -20.94
C ARG A 162 16.68 0.77 -22.00
N ARG A 163 17.22 -0.41 -21.66
CA ARG A 163 18.00 -1.24 -22.59
C ARG A 163 17.15 -1.89 -23.68
N HIS A 164 15.95 -2.34 -23.33
CA HIS A 164 15.07 -3.13 -24.22
C HIS A 164 13.86 -2.34 -24.73
N ARG A 165 13.90 -1.01 -24.64
CA ARG A 165 12.80 -0.10 -24.98
C ARG A 165 12.14 -0.44 -26.31
N HIS A 166 12.93 -0.55 -27.38
CA HIS A 166 12.41 -0.81 -28.72
C HIS A 166 11.76 -2.18 -28.87
N ASP A 167 12.30 -3.20 -28.19
CA ASP A 167 11.77 -4.56 -28.25
C ASP A 167 10.45 -4.65 -27.48
N ILE A 168 10.41 -4.03 -26.29
CA ILE A 168 9.21 -3.98 -25.45
C ILE A 168 8.09 -3.26 -26.19
N THR A 169 8.32 -2.06 -26.74
CA THR A 169 7.28 -1.29 -27.44
C THR A 169 6.77 -1.97 -28.71
N ARG A 170 7.55 -2.87 -29.33
CA ARG A 170 7.13 -3.64 -30.50
C ARG A 170 6.43 -4.96 -30.15
N SER A 171 6.55 -5.43 -28.91
CA SER A 171 5.94 -6.67 -28.46
C SER A 171 4.42 -6.51 -28.33
N PRO A 172 3.61 -7.53 -28.68
CA PRO A 172 2.17 -7.50 -28.47
C PRO A 172 1.78 -7.39 -26.99
N THR A 173 2.69 -7.73 -26.06
CA THR A 173 2.46 -7.61 -24.62
C THR A 173 3.17 -6.40 -24.00
N GLY A 174 3.82 -5.58 -24.83
CA GLY A 174 4.59 -4.41 -24.44
C GLY A 174 3.82 -3.40 -23.60
N ASP A 175 2.61 -3.04 -24.03
CA ASP A 175 1.77 -2.07 -23.31
C ASP A 175 1.43 -2.56 -21.90
N ILE A 176 1.10 -3.85 -21.75
CA ILE A 176 0.81 -4.45 -20.44
C ILE A 176 2.05 -4.39 -19.54
N ALA A 177 3.20 -4.79 -20.08
CA ALA A 177 4.47 -4.81 -19.37
C ALA A 177 4.90 -3.40 -18.93
N LEU A 178 4.76 -2.40 -19.80
CA LEU A 178 5.09 -1.00 -19.51
C LEU A 178 4.12 -0.39 -18.48
N GLN A 179 2.83 -0.70 -18.55
CA GLN A 179 1.87 -0.27 -17.53
C GLN A 179 2.21 -0.84 -16.15
N LEU A 180 2.54 -2.14 -16.09
CA LEU A 180 2.95 -2.79 -14.84
C LEU A 180 4.24 -2.18 -14.28
N TRP A 181 5.24 -1.96 -15.13
CA TRP A 181 6.48 -1.31 -14.76
C TRP A 181 6.26 0.13 -14.27
N TYR A 182 5.43 0.90 -14.96
CA TYR A 182 5.10 2.27 -14.54
C TYR A 182 4.48 2.27 -13.14
N ARG A 183 3.51 1.38 -12.88
CA ARG A 183 2.87 1.24 -11.57
C ARG A 183 3.89 0.84 -10.50
N LEU A 184 4.76 -0.14 -10.76
CA LEU A 184 5.88 -0.52 -9.89
C LEU A 184 6.72 0.70 -9.50
N ARG A 185 7.13 1.48 -10.51
CA ARG A 185 8.00 2.65 -10.33
C ARG A 185 7.32 3.77 -9.56
N THR A 186 6.01 3.96 -9.67
CA THR A 186 5.31 5.02 -8.92
C THR A 186 5.03 4.63 -7.46
N SER A 187 4.78 3.36 -7.17
CA SER A 187 4.58 2.86 -5.80
C SER A 187 5.86 2.82 -4.95
N HIS A 188 7.04 2.78 -5.57
CA HIS A 188 8.33 2.86 -4.86
C HIS A 188 8.64 4.26 -4.28
N ARG A 189 8.20 5.33 -4.97
CA ARG A 189 8.58 6.72 -4.67
C ARG A 189 8.32 7.21 -3.23
N PRO A 190 7.22 6.84 -2.55
CA PRO A 190 6.98 7.29 -1.18
C PRO A 190 8.05 6.80 -0.19
N ALA A 191 8.71 5.67 -0.47
CA ALA A 191 9.64 5.06 0.46
C ALA A 191 11.06 5.66 0.40
N GLU A 192 11.46 6.19 -0.75
CA GLU A 192 12.81 6.71 -1.02
C GLU A 192 13.21 7.89 -0.10
N TRP A 193 12.26 8.69 0.35
CA TRP A 193 12.52 9.91 1.11
C TRP A 193 12.56 9.69 2.64
N LEU A 194 11.98 8.59 3.13
CA LEU A 194 11.91 8.25 4.56
C LEU A 194 13.29 7.93 5.16
N GLU A 195 14.18 7.37 4.36
CA GLU A 195 15.51 6.93 4.80
C GLU A 195 16.49 8.09 4.99
N LEU A 196 16.44 9.08 4.10
CA LEU A 196 17.18 10.34 4.22
C LEU A 196 16.79 11.10 5.49
N ALA A 197 15.51 11.03 5.87
CA ALA A 197 14.97 11.65 7.08
C ALA A 197 15.33 10.89 8.38
N ALA A 198 15.48 9.57 8.31
CA ALA A 198 15.77 8.71 9.47
C ALA A 198 17.27 8.67 9.85
N GLY A 199 18.15 9.32 9.08
CA GLY A 199 19.60 9.37 9.37
C GLY A 199 20.34 8.07 9.07
N ASN A 200 19.74 7.15 8.32
CA ASN A 200 20.34 5.86 7.93
C ASN A 200 21.31 6.02 6.74
N ASP A 201 22.23 6.98 6.85
CA ASP A 201 23.25 7.27 5.83
C ASP A 201 24.52 6.46 6.14
N GLU A 202 24.42 5.13 6.12
CA GLU A 202 25.60 4.26 6.08
C GLU A 202 26.11 4.16 4.64
N SER A 203 26.83 5.20 4.23
CA SER A 203 27.94 5.19 3.26
C SER A 203 27.73 4.59 1.86
N GLY A 204 28.03 5.42 0.85
CA GLY A 204 28.74 4.97 -0.34
C GLY A 204 27.97 5.07 -1.66
N SER A 205 28.27 6.11 -2.45
CA SER A 205 27.93 6.26 -3.86
C SER A 205 26.44 6.30 -4.25
N GLY A 206 25.73 7.35 -3.83
CA GLY A 206 24.47 7.78 -4.45
C GLY A 206 24.64 9.00 -5.38
N LYS A 207 25.85 9.27 -5.91
CA LYS A 207 26.03 10.35 -6.90
C LYS A 207 25.38 9.92 -8.22
N LYS A 208 24.32 10.64 -8.61
CA LYS A 208 23.81 10.81 -9.99
C LYS A 208 23.42 9.52 -10.74
N HIS A 209 22.30 8.89 -10.39
CA HIS A 209 21.66 7.89 -11.27
C HIS A 209 20.22 8.18 -11.67
N PHE A 210 19.66 9.33 -11.31
CA PHE A 210 18.52 9.84 -12.07
C PHE A 210 19.04 10.40 -13.39
N ALA A 211 19.04 9.54 -14.41
CA ALA A 211 19.11 9.94 -15.81
C ALA A 211 18.18 11.14 -16.04
N SER A 212 18.62 12.06 -16.91
CA SER A 212 17.81 13.22 -17.30
C SER A 212 16.41 12.76 -17.66
N THR A 213 15.41 13.45 -17.12
CA THR A 213 13.99 13.15 -17.33
C THR A 213 13.63 12.93 -18.80
N SER A 214 14.34 13.55 -19.74
CA SER A 214 14.02 13.54 -21.18
C SER A 214 14.03 12.19 -21.90
N GLU A 215 14.77 11.17 -21.45
CA GLU A 215 14.92 9.91 -22.23
C GLU A 215 13.73 8.94 -22.06
N ASP A 216 12.99 9.04 -20.95
CA ASP A 216 11.86 8.15 -20.65
C ASP A 216 10.49 8.85 -20.81
N GLU A 217 10.43 10.17 -21.08
CA GLU A 217 9.19 10.95 -20.96
C GLU A 217 8.06 10.45 -21.86
N ASP A 218 8.39 9.96 -23.04
CA ASP A 218 7.39 9.49 -24.00
C ASP A 218 6.76 8.15 -23.57
N ILE A 219 7.55 7.22 -23.02
CA ILE A 219 7.03 5.99 -22.39
C ILE A 219 6.15 6.37 -21.21
N TYR A 220 6.61 7.29 -20.37
CA TYR A 220 5.88 7.74 -19.20
C TYR A 220 4.53 8.36 -19.56
N LEU A 221 4.52 9.23 -20.56
CA LEU A 221 3.30 9.87 -21.03
C LEU A 221 2.33 8.84 -21.60
N ALA A 222 2.81 7.89 -22.41
CA ALA A 222 2.00 6.80 -22.92
C ALA A 222 1.38 5.95 -21.78
N CYS A 223 2.18 5.64 -20.75
CA CYS A 223 1.69 4.93 -19.57
C CYS A 223 0.60 5.71 -18.85
N ILE A 224 0.84 7.00 -18.53
CA ILE A 224 -0.11 7.88 -17.82
C ILE A 224 -1.45 7.98 -18.57
N VAL A 225 -1.41 8.14 -19.89
CA VAL A 225 -2.62 8.24 -20.73
C VAL A 225 -3.40 6.94 -20.69
N GLY A 226 -2.71 5.79 -20.76
CA GLY A 226 -3.29 4.46 -20.78
C GLY A 226 -3.72 3.89 -19.42
N LEU A 227 -3.56 4.63 -18.32
CA LEU A 227 -3.99 4.15 -17.00
C LEU A 227 -5.50 3.90 -16.97
N SER A 228 -5.89 2.76 -16.41
CA SER A 228 -7.27 2.48 -16.01
C SER A 228 -7.75 3.50 -14.97
N PRO A 229 -9.07 3.69 -14.76
CA PRO A 229 -9.56 4.54 -13.68
C PRO A 229 -9.02 4.11 -12.31
N ASP A 230 -8.98 2.81 -12.04
CA ASP A 230 -8.43 2.25 -10.80
C ASP A 230 -6.96 2.67 -10.64
N ASP A 231 -6.13 2.41 -11.65
CA ASP A 231 -4.70 2.69 -11.60
C ASP A 231 -4.39 4.20 -11.55
N LEU A 232 -5.21 5.02 -12.21
CA LEU A 232 -5.11 6.48 -12.17
C LEU A 232 -5.38 7.00 -10.76
N LEU A 233 -6.42 6.51 -10.08
CA LEU A 233 -6.72 6.93 -8.71
C LEU A 233 -5.58 6.56 -7.75
N HIS A 234 -5.05 5.35 -7.87
CA HIS A 234 -3.92 4.92 -7.06
C HIS A 234 -2.69 5.79 -7.30
N ASP A 235 -2.39 6.14 -8.55
CA ASP A 235 -1.27 7.05 -8.87
C ASP A 235 -1.47 8.46 -8.27
N ILE A 236 -2.69 9.00 -8.37
CA ILE A 236 -3.04 10.30 -7.75
C ILE A 236 -2.85 10.24 -6.24
N MET A 237 -3.36 9.19 -5.60
CA MET A 237 -3.29 9.00 -4.15
C MET A 237 -1.83 8.90 -3.68
N LEU A 238 -1.03 8.03 -4.30
CA LEU A 238 0.41 7.89 -4.02
C LEU A 238 1.14 9.23 -4.12
N LYS A 239 0.88 9.98 -5.19
CA LYS A 239 1.49 11.30 -5.41
C LYS A 239 1.02 12.33 -4.39
N ALA A 240 -0.26 12.34 -4.04
CA ALA A 240 -0.80 13.25 -3.03
C ALA A 240 -0.18 12.99 -1.65
N MET A 241 -0.05 11.72 -1.25
CA MET A 241 0.57 11.34 0.02
C MET A 241 2.06 11.70 0.06
N GLU A 242 2.80 11.45 -1.02
CA GLU A 242 4.21 11.81 -1.11
C GLU A 242 4.43 13.32 -1.02
N LEU A 243 3.64 14.12 -1.76
CA LEU A 243 3.72 15.58 -1.70
C LEU A 243 3.39 16.10 -0.29
N ARG A 244 2.32 15.58 0.33
CA ARG A 244 1.96 15.93 1.71
C ARG A 244 3.09 15.59 2.69
N ARG A 245 3.68 14.40 2.58
CA ARG A 245 4.81 13.98 3.42
C ARG A 245 5.97 14.96 3.33
N ARG A 246 6.37 15.36 2.12
CA ARG A 246 7.44 16.35 1.89
C ARG A 246 7.11 17.70 2.53
N MET A 247 5.86 18.15 2.39
CA MET A 247 5.42 19.40 3.02
C MET A 247 5.50 19.33 4.55
N VAL A 248 4.98 18.26 5.16
CA VAL A 248 5.04 18.08 6.62
C VAL A 248 6.48 18.06 7.12
N PHE A 249 7.35 17.30 6.45
CA PHE A 249 8.77 17.25 6.80
C PHE A 249 9.42 18.63 6.71
N TYR A 250 9.20 19.35 5.61
CA TYR A 250 9.72 20.71 5.43
C TYR A 250 9.29 21.64 6.57
N HIS A 251 7.99 21.69 6.89
CA HIS A 251 7.48 22.55 7.95
C HIS A 251 8.08 22.22 9.32
N CYS A 252 8.11 20.94 9.68
CA CYS A 252 8.61 20.53 10.99
C CYS A 252 10.13 20.75 11.12
N THR A 253 10.90 20.42 10.09
CA THR A 253 12.38 20.58 10.14
C THR A 253 12.81 22.03 10.06
N ALA A 254 12.19 22.85 9.22
CA ALA A 254 12.48 24.28 9.14
C ALA A 254 12.16 25.00 10.45
N ALA A 255 11.02 24.67 11.08
CA ALA A 255 10.63 25.25 12.36
C ALA A 255 11.64 24.92 13.48
N VAL A 256 12.11 23.68 13.54
CA VAL A 256 13.08 23.26 14.57
C VAL A 256 14.47 23.86 14.33
N GLN A 257 14.91 23.99 13.08
CA GLN A 257 16.18 24.65 12.74
C GLN A 257 16.19 26.15 13.09
N ASN A 258 15.04 26.81 12.93
CA ASN A 258 14.90 28.23 13.27
C ASN A 258 14.82 28.49 14.78
N GLY A 259 14.59 27.47 15.61
CA GLY A 259 14.41 27.58 17.06
C GLY A 259 15.52 26.98 17.94
N SER A 260 16.51 26.25 17.38
CA SER A 260 17.52 25.54 18.18
C SER A 260 18.90 25.45 17.50
N GLU A 261 19.96 25.76 18.26
CA GLU A 261 21.34 25.40 17.91
C GLU A 261 21.55 23.88 18.06
N ARG A 262 21.77 23.21 16.92
CA ARG A 262 22.23 21.81 16.75
C ARG A 262 21.21 20.68 17.01
N LEU A 263 20.53 20.28 15.93
CA LEU A 263 20.27 18.86 15.66
C LEU A 263 21.28 18.35 14.62
N PRO A 264 21.77 17.09 14.72
CA PRO A 264 22.60 16.48 13.70
C PRO A 264 21.68 15.97 12.59
N VAL A 265 21.16 16.86 11.76
CA VAL A 265 20.53 16.44 10.49
C VAL A 265 21.39 17.00 9.38
N HIS A 266 22.22 16.14 8.78
CA HIS A 266 22.80 16.39 7.47
C HIS A 266 21.67 16.38 6.43
N VAL A 267 20.84 17.42 6.42
CA VAL A 267 19.99 17.72 5.27
C VAL A 267 20.95 18.16 4.19
N THR A 268 21.33 17.24 3.31
CA THR A 268 22.01 17.60 2.07
C THR A 268 21.09 18.55 1.31
N GLU A 269 21.56 19.76 1.03
CA GLU A 269 20.86 20.88 0.37
C GLU A 269 20.34 20.54 -1.05
N SER A 270 20.48 19.31 -1.53
CA SER A 270 20.33 18.94 -2.94
C SER A 270 18.90 18.63 -3.40
N SER A 271 17.86 18.80 -2.58
CA SER A 271 16.47 18.59 -3.03
C SER A 271 15.39 19.48 -2.39
N SER A 272 15.77 20.68 -1.92
CA SER A 272 14.83 21.66 -1.37
C SER A 272 13.90 22.22 -2.47
N ILE A 273 12.85 21.47 -2.81
CA ILE A 273 11.72 21.97 -3.60
C ILE A 273 10.97 22.98 -2.72
N ALA A 274 10.83 24.22 -3.19
CA ALA A 274 10.10 25.26 -2.48
C ALA A 274 8.66 24.80 -2.14
N PRO A 275 8.10 25.13 -0.95
CA PRO A 275 6.74 24.74 -0.58
C PRO A 275 5.66 25.15 -1.60
N SER A 276 5.84 26.31 -2.24
CA SER A 276 4.95 26.80 -3.31
C SER A 276 4.93 25.86 -4.53
N HIS A 277 6.06 25.22 -4.85
CA HIS A 277 6.13 24.24 -5.92
C HIS A 277 5.47 22.92 -5.52
N LEU A 278 5.63 22.46 -4.28
CA LEU A 278 4.91 21.28 -3.77
C LEU A 278 3.38 21.48 -3.81
N LEU A 279 2.91 22.68 -3.46
CA LEU A 279 1.50 23.07 -3.59
C LEU A 279 1.03 23.05 -5.05
N ALA A 280 1.82 23.58 -5.98
CA ALA A 280 1.49 23.55 -7.40
C ALA A 280 1.41 22.10 -7.94
N LEU A 281 2.34 21.22 -7.53
CA LEU A 281 2.29 19.80 -7.87
C LEU A 281 1.08 19.09 -7.28
N LEU A 282 0.62 19.53 -6.10
CA LEU A 282 -0.59 18.99 -5.47
C LEU A 282 -1.86 19.45 -6.20
N ASP A 283 -1.90 20.70 -6.69
CA ASP A 283 -3.00 21.19 -7.53
C ASP A 283 -3.11 20.40 -8.85
N ILE A 284 -1.98 19.98 -9.43
CA ILE A 284 -1.99 19.05 -10.57
C ILE A 284 -2.68 17.74 -10.19
N GLN A 285 -2.40 17.17 -9.00
CA GLN A 285 -3.09 15.95 -8.55
C GLN A 285 -4.59 16.17 -8.33
N ARG A 286 -4.99 17.34 -7.82
CA ARG A 286 -6.40 17.74 -7.69
C ARG A 286 -7.10 17.74 -9.05
N ARG A 287 -6.49 18.33 -10.09
CA ARG A 287 -7.04 18.32 -11.46
C ARG A 287 -7.13 16.92 -12.04
N ARG A 288 -6.12 16.08 -11.78
CA ARG A 288 -6.14 14.66 -12.19
C ARG A 288 -7.27 13.88 -11.50
N LEU A 289 -7.61 14.20 -10.26
CA LEU A 289 -8.76 13.60 -9.58
C LEU A 289 -10.09 13.96 -10.26
N GLU A 290 -10.24 15.19 -10.76
CA GLU A 290 -11.43 15.57 -11.53
C GLU A 290 -11.53 14.81 -12.86
N VAL A 291 -10.39 14.55 -13.53
CA VAL A 291 -10.33 13.67 -14.71
C VAL A 291 -10.73 12.24 -14.34
N TRP A 292 -10.28 11.73 -13.20
CA TRP A 292 -10.71 10.41 -12.74
C TRP A 292 -12.23 10.36 -12.50
N LYS A 293 -12.81 11.35 -11.81
CA LYS A 293 -14.26 11.43 -11.56
C LYS A 293 -15.05 11.45 -12.87
N SER A 294 -14.59 12.19 -13.88
CA SER A 294 -15.26 12.25 -15.18
C SER A 294 -15.20 10.92 -15.92
N ARG A 295 -14.07 10.19 -15.86
CA ARG A 295 -13.96 8.82 -16.41
C ARG A 295 -14.93 7.86 -15.75
N VAL A 296 -14.98 7.85 -14.41
CA VAL A 296 -15.91 6.97 -13.66
C VAL A 296 -17.38 7.32 -13.96
N ALA A 297 -17.71 8.61 -14.08
CA ALA A 297 -19.06 9.03 -14.46
C ALA A 297 -19.43 8.57 -15.89
N ALA A 298 -18.49 8.67 -16.83
CA ALA A 298 -18.68 8.21 -18.20
C ALA A 298 -18.88 6.69 -18.28
N GLU A 299 -18.12 5.90 -17.51
CA GLU A 299 -18.28 4.45 -17.42
C GLU A 299 -19.66 4.06 -16.86
N LYS A 300 -20.11 4.74 -15.80
CA LYS A 300 -21.46 4.54 -15.22
C LYS A 300 -22.56 4.89 -16.21
N ALA A 301 -22.39 5.96 -16.99
CA ALA A 301 -23.37 6.37 -18.01
C ALA A 301 -23.40 5.39 -19.20
N GLY A 302 -22.26 4.87 -19.64
CA GLY A 302 -22.15 3.92 -20.76
C GLY A 302 -22.59 2.49 -20.41
N SER A 303 -22.45 2.08 -19.15
CA SER A 303 -22.87 0.75 -18.67
C SER A 303 -24.40 0.58 -18.63
N GLY A 304 -25.17 1.68 -18.66
CA GLY A 304 -26.64 1.68 -18.57
C GLY A 304 -27.42 1.16 -19.78
N CYS A 305 -26.79 0.83 -20.92
CA CYS A 305 -27.50 0.55 -22.19
C CYS A 305 -27.25 -0.83 -22.84
N HIS A 306 -26.48 -1.74 -22.24
CA HIS A 306 -26.19 -3.06 -22.84
C HIS A 306 -26.70 -4.27 -22.07
N ALA A 307 -27.71 -4.09 -21.22
CA ALA A 307 -28.42 -5.21 -20.59
C ALA A 307 -29.56 -5.73 -21.47
N THR A 308 -29.33 -6.06 -22.73
CA THR A 308 -30.14 -7.06 -23.46
C THR A 308 -29.42 -7.55 -24.71
N ALA A 309 -29.39 -8.89 -24.85
CA ALA A 309 -29.10 -9.64 -26.08
C ALA A 309 -27.64 -10.05 -26.37
N ALA A 310 -26.95 -10.63 -25.39
CA ALA A 310 -26.10 -11.80 -25.64
C ALA A 310 -26.11 -12.66 -24.38
N GLY A 311 -26.53 -13.92 -24.49
CA GLY A 311 -26.63 -14.81 -23.35
C GLY A 311 -25.27 -15.13 -22.72
N ILE A 312 -25.34 -15.86 -21.59
CA ILE A 312 -24.32 -16.72 -20.96
C ILE A 312 -23.87 -16.24 -19.56
N THR A 313 -24.02 -17.21 -18.64
CA THR A 313 -23.50 -17.33 -17.26
C THR A 313 -23.96 -16.31 -16.22
N SER A 314 -24.68 -16.84 -15.22
CA SER A 314 -24.85 -16.19 -13.92
C SER A 314 -23.49 -15.65 -13.47
N PRO A 315 -23.36 -14.34 -13.23
CA PRO A 315 -22.11 -13.76 -12.74
C PRO A 315 -21.68 -14.45 -11.44
N ASN A 316 -20.41 -14.85 -11.38
CA ASN A 316 -19.86 -15.53 -10.23
C ASN A 316 -19.92 -14.59 -9.01
N LEU A 317 -20.59 -15.04 -7.94
CA LEU A 317 -20.82 -14.25 -6.73
C LEU A 317 -19.52 -13.69 -6.11
N SER A 318 -18.39 -14.39 -6.29
CA SER A 318 -17.08 -13.93 -5.82
C SER A 318 -16.57 -12.69 -6.57
N VAL A 319 -16.82 -12.60 -7.89
CA VAL A 319 -16.37 -11.49 -8.73
C VAL A 319 -17.15 -10.22 -8.40
N PHE A 320 -18.46 -10.33 -8.16
CA PHE A 320 -19.25 -9.17 -7.75
C PHE A 320 -18.86 -8.61 -6.39
N LYS A 321 -18.63 -9.48 -5.41
CA LYS A 321 -18.16 -9.06 -4.09
C LYS A 321 -16.81 -8.33 -4.18
N LEU A 322 -15.92 -8.83 -5.02
CA LEU A 322 -14.62 -8.21 -5.27
C LEU A 322 -14.74 -6.83 -5.92
N MET A 323 -15.63 -6.69 -6.90
CA MET A 323 -15.89 -5.40 -7.56
C MET A 323 -16.53 -4.39 -6.61
N ASP A 324 -17.53 -4.79 -5.81
CA ASP A 324 -18.12 -3.91 -4.79
C ASP A 324 -17.06 -3.45 -3.78
N HIS A 325 -16.23 -4.39 -3.30
CA HIS A 325 -15.12 -4.07 -2.42
C HIS A 325 -14.16 -3.05 -3.03
N ARG A 326 -13.73 -3.25 -4.28
CA ARG A 326 -12.85 -2.31 -4.97
C ARG A 326 -13.48 -0.93 -5.14
N HIS A 327 -14.77 -0.85 -5.48
CA HIS A 327 -15.46 0.43 -5.58
C HIS A 327 -15.45 1.20 -4.26
N ARG A 328 -15.65 0.51 -3.13
CA ARG A 328 -15.58 1.13 -1.80
C ARG A 328 -14.17 1.59 -1.44
N MET A 329 -13.14 0.78 -1.71
CA MET A 329 -11.74 1.17 -1.50
C MET A 329 -11.34 2.37 -2.37
N ASN A 330 -11.76 2.40 -3.63
CA ASN A 330 -11.57 3.56 -4.51
C ASN A 330 -12.30 4.80 -3.99
N HIS A 331 -13.54 4.64 -3.51
CA HIS A 331 -14.28 5.74 -2.93
C HIS A 331 -13.57 6.32 -1.70
N LEU A 332 -13.10 5.46 -0.79
CA LEU A 332 -12.33 5.85 0.38
C LEU A 332 -11.01 6.56 -0.01
N SER A 333 -10.31 6.05 -1.02
CA SER A 333 -9.08 6.66 -1.57
C SER A 333 -9.35 8.05 -2.17
N CYS A 334 -10.49 8.23 -2.84
CA CYS A 334 -10.94 9.53 -3.34
C CYS A 334 -11.22 10.51 -2.19
N LEU A 335 -11.89 10.07 -1.12
CA LEU A 335 -12.14 10.89 0.08
C LEU A 335 -10.82 11.29 0.76
N LEU A 336 -9.88 10.36 0.89
CA LEU A 336 -8.54 10.65 1.41
C LEU A 336 -7.82 11.71 0.56
N CYS A 337 -7.84 11.59 -0.77
CA CYS A 337 -7.27 12.60 -1.66
C CYS A 337 -7.90 13.98 -1.43
N ARG A 338 -9.24 14.06 -1.32
CA ARG A 338 -9.95 15.31 -1.01
C ARG A 338 -9.47 15.90 0.31
N LEU A 339 -9.35 15.09 1.37
CA LEU A 339 -8.85 15.54 2.67
C LEU A 339 -7.42 16.08 2.58
N ILE A 340 -6.52 15.38 1.89
CA ILE A 340 -5.14 15.84 1.67
C ILE A 340 -5.13 17.18 0.95
N PHE A 341 -5.92 17.34 -0.11
CA PHE A 341 -5.97 18.58 -0.90
C PHE A 341 -6.58 19.76 -0.13
N THR A 342 -7.57 19.52 0.72
CA THR A 342 -8.17 20.55 1.57
C THR A 342 -7.23 20.99 2.68
N ARG A 343 -6.43 20.05 3.23
CA ARG A 343 -5.54 20.32 4.36
C ARG A 343 -4.10 20.67 4.00
N ALA A 344 -3.79 20.75 2.71
CA ALA A 344 -2.45 21.05 2.19
C ALA A 344 -1.83 22.35 2.73
N THR A 345 -2.65 23.29 3.21
CA THR A 345 -2.22 24.57 3.78
C THR A 345 -2.61 24.74 5.26
N ALA A 346 -3.26 23.75 5.88
CA ALA A 346 -3.86 23.84 7.21
C ALA A 346 -3.11 22.97 8.24
N TYR A 347 -1.80 23.19 8.36
CA TYR A 347 -0.95 22.48 9.33
C TYR A 347 -1.04 23.09 10.74
N GLU A 348 -1.20 24.41 10.85
CA GLU A 348 -1.12 25.22 12.08
C GLU A 348 -2.43 25.29 12.88
N GLY A 349 -3.30 24.28 12.78
CA GLY A 349 -4.59 24.30 13.47
C GLY A 349 -5.57 25.37 12.97
N ALA A 350 -5.28 26.00 11.82
CA ALA A 350 -6.19 26.93 11.16
C ALA A 350 -7.58 26.29 11.01
N ALA A 351 -8.63 27.06 11.33
CA ALA A 351 -10.02 26.62 11.25
C ALA A 351 -10.36 26.21 9.82
N VAL A 352 -10.18 24.92 9.52
CA VAL A 352 -10.76 24.29 8.33
C VAL A 352 -12.26 24.24 8.58
N ASP A 353 -13.04 24.63 7.57
CA ASP A 353 -14.49 24.55 7.53
C ASP A 353 -14.99 23.28 8.25
N GLN A 354 -15.59 23.48 9.44
CA GLN A 354 -16.00 22.40 10.33
C GLN A 354 -17.14 21.59 9.71
N ASP A 355 -17.99 22.23 8.89
CA ASP A 355 -19.14 21.60 8.26
C ASP A 355 -18.70 20.68 7.11
N LEU A 356 -17.75 21.12 6.29
CA LEU A 356 -17.17 20.28 5.23
C LEU A 356 -16.43 19.07 5.78
N ASN A 357 -15.70 19.23 6.89
CA ASN A 357 -15.02 18.12 7.56
C ASN A 357 -16.02 17.12 8.17
N SER A 358 -17.12 17.61 8.74
CA SER A 358 -18.17 16.75 9.31
C SER A 358 -18.84 15.89 8.23
N ALA A 359 -19.17 16.48 7.08
CA ALA A 359 -19.76 15.74 5.96
C ALA A 359 -18.82 14.65 5.41
N ILE A 360 -17.53 14.99 5.21
CA ILE A 360 -16.53 14.02 4.75
C ILE A 360 -16.30 12.92 5.81
N LEU A 361 -16.29 13.26 7.10
CA LEU A 361 -16.18 12.28 8.19
C LEU A 361 -17.32 11.27 8.15
N HIS A 362 -18.56 11.73 8.00
CA HIS A 362 -19.73 10.85 7.88
C HIS A 362 -19.60 9.93 6.65
N GLU A 363 -19.23 10.49 5.49
CA GLU A 363 -19.03 9.71 4.26
C GLU A 363 -17.91 8.65 4.41
N VAL A 364 -16.81 9.00 5.10
CA VAL A 364 -15.72 8.07 5.43
C VAL A 364 -16.20 6.94 6.33
N VAL A 365 -16.93 7.26 7.40
CA VAL A 365 -17.45 6.27 8.36
C VAL A 365 -18.41 5.31 7.67
N ASP A 366 -19.39 5.83 6.92
CA ASP A 366 -20.37 5.03 6.17
C ASP A 366 -19.69 4.12 5.15
N THR A 367 -18.65 4.62 4.49
CA THR A 367 -17.87 3.83 3.53
C THR A 367 -17.13 2.69 4.23
N ILE A 368 -16.44 2.97 5.33
CA ILE A 368 -15.72 1.96 6.13
C ILE A 368 -16.69 0.89 6.64
N ASP A 369 -17.86 1.28 7.12
CA ASP A 369 -18.84 0.34 7.65
C ASP A 369 -19.33 -0.66 6.63
N GLY A 370 -19.43 -0.23 5.37
CA GLY A 370 -19.80 -1.09 4.25
C GLY A 370 -18.67 -1.92 3.64
N ILE A 371 -17.41 -1.74 4.07
CA ILE A 371 -16.30 -2.58 3.60
C ILE A 371 -16.35 -3.94 4.30
N ASP A 372 -16.30 -5.01 3.52
CA ASP A 372 -16.11 -6.38 4.02
C ASP A 372 -14.62 -6.61 4.37
N PRO A 373 -14.26 -6.71 5.66
CA PRO A 373 -12.87 -6.90 6.07
C PRO A 373 -12.28 -8.22 5.57
N THR A 374 -13.09 -9.25 5.32
CA THR A 374 -12.60 -10.55 4.83
C THR A 374 -12.04 -10.43 3.42
N ILE A 375 -12.59 -9.53 2.60
CA ILE A 375 -12.14 -9.28 1.23
C ILE A 375 -10.94 -8.35 1.20
N SER A 376 -10.89 -7.30 2.05
CA SER A 376 -9.68 -6.46 2.19
C SER A 376 -8.43 -7.30 2.43
N ASN A 377 -8.56 -8.35 3.26
CA ASN A 377 -7.46 -9.24 3.57
C ASN A 377 -7.03 -10.17 2.41
N LEU A 378 -7.73 -10.19 1.28
CA LEU A 378 -7.44 -11.09 0.15
C LEU A 378 -6.92 -10.34 -1.09
N VAL A 379 -7.17 -9.04 -1.17
CA VAL A 379 -7.16 -8.31 -2.46
C VAL A 379 -6.10 -7.21 -2.50
N ASP A 380 -5.52 -6.84 -1.36
CA ASP A 380 -4.62 -5.69 -1.26
C ASP A 380 -3.15 -6.05 -1.57
N VAL A 381 -2.86 -6.97 -2.51
CA VAL A 381 -1.48 -7.39 -2.88
C VAL A 381 -0.60 -6.21 -3.27
N TYR A 382 -1.19 -5.19 -3.88
CA TYR A 382 -0.42 -4.11 -4.48
C TYR A 382 -1.07 -2.73 -4.37
N GLY A 383 -2.28 -2.64 -3.82
CA GLY A 383 -2.95 -1.39 -3.46
C GLY A 383 -2.53 -0.90 -2.08
N TYR A 384 -3.01 0.29 -1.67
CA TYR A 384 -2.96 0.66 -0.26
C TYR A 384 -3.93 -0.23 0.50
N SER A 385 -3.41 -0.93 1.51
CA SER A 385 -4.25 -1.70 2.41
C SER A 385 -5.25 -0.80 3.12
N LEU A 386 -6.40 -1.36 3.51
CA LEU A 386 -7.35 -0.64 4.37
C LEU A 386 -6.66 -0.07 5.62
N SER A 387 -5.75 -0.82 6.25
CA SER A 387 -4.97 -0.34 7.41
C SER A 387 -4.12 0.89 7.12
N GLU A 388 -3.48 0.96 5.95
CA GLU A 388 -2.72 2.14 5.55
C GLU A 388 -3.64 3.32 5.27
N ILE A 389 -4.80 3.11 4.64
CA ILE A 389 -5.78 4.18 4.42
C ILE A 389 -6.29 4.73 5.76
N LEU A 390 -6.59 3.87 6.74
CA LEU A 390 -6.98 4.29 8.09
C LEU A 390 -5.90 5.12 8.78
N LEU A 391 -4.63 4.72 8.63
CA LEU A 391 -3.50 5.51 9.13
C LEU A 391 -3.42 6.88 8.45
N GLN A 392 -3.58 6.93 7.12
CA GLN A 392 -3.55 8.19 6.38
C GLN A 392 -4.73 9.10 6.72
N LEU A 393 -5.91 8.54 6.93
CA LEU A 393 -7.07 9.28 7.43
C LEU A 393 -6.81 9.84 8.83
N SER A 394 -6.16 9.08 9.72
CA SER A 394 -5.78 9.55 11.06
C SER A 394 -4.88 10.79 11.01
N TYR A 395 -3.96 10.90 10.05
CA TYR A 395 -3.15 12.11 9.87
C TYR A 395 -3.95 13.32 9.36
N ASN A 396 -5.01 13.06 8.59
CA ASN A 396 -5.76 14.08 7.89
C ASN A 396 -7.09 14.43 8.57
N MET A 397 -7.54 13.69 9.58
CA MET A 397 -8.81 13.94 10.27
C MET A 397 -8.75 13.52 11.75
N PRO A 398 -7.73 13.96 12.51
CA PRO A 398 -7.62 13.58 13.92
C PRO A 398 -8.76 14.21 14.73
N SER A 399 -9.43 13.39 15.55
CA SER A 399 -10.38 13.79 16.58
C SER A 399 -10.55 12.63 17.57
N ALA A 400 -10.95 12.92 18.82
CA ALA A 400 -11.22 11.88 19.80
C ALA A 400 -12.27 10.88 19.28
N THR A 401 -13.39 11.39 18.75
CA THR A 401 -14.46 10.55 18.17
C THR A 401 -13.96 9.65 17.05
N TYR A 402 -13.11 10.15 16.16
CA TYR A 402 -12.55 9.35 15.08
C TYR A 402 -11.59 8.27 15.60
N PHE A 403 -10.70 8.61 16.54
CA PHE A 403 -9.79 7.63 17.13
C PHE A 403 -10.53 6.53 17.90
N ASP A 404 -11.55 6.91 18.66
CA ASP A 404 -12.40 5.96 19.39
C ASP A 404 -13.12 5.02 18.40
N TYR A 405 -13.71 5.56 17.33
CA TYR A 405 -14.34 4.74 16.30
C TYR A 405 -13.36 3.77 15.62
N ILE A 406 -12.19 4.25 15.19
CA ILE A 406 -11.21 3.40 14.52
C ILE A 406 -10.68 2.31 15.47
N LEU A 407 -10.25 2.67 16.68
CA LEU A 407 -9.58 1.73 17.59
C LEU A 407 -10.55 0.78 18.30
N ASP A 408 -11.80 1.20 18.56
CA ASP A 408 -12.76 0.41 19.33
C ASP A 408 -13.82 -0.30 18.48
N VAL A 409 -14.04 0.13 17.23
CA VAL A 409 -15.06 -0.46 16.33
C VAL A 409 -14.42 -1.09 15.10
N VAL A 410 -13.65 -0.32 14.33
CA VAL A 410 -13.12 -0.77 13.04
C VAL A 410 -11.99 -1.79 13.23
N TRP A 411 -11.02 -1.49 14.10
CA TRP A 411 -9.86 -2.35 14.30
C TRP A 411 -10.21 -3.72 14.86
N PRO A 412 -11.08 -3.85 15.88
CA PRO A 412 -11.51 -5.16 16.35
C PRO A 412 -12.21 -5.98 15.27
N ARG A 413 -13.00 -5.35 14.37
CA ARG A 413 -13.58 -6.05 13.21
C ARG A 413 -12.49 -6.56 12.27
N LEU A 414 -11.45 -5.77 12.02
CA LEU A 414 -10.30 -6.18 11.20
C LEU A 414 -9.55 -7.36 11.82
N GLU A 415 -9.31 -7.35 13.13
CA GLU A 415 -8.61 -8.42 13.85
C GLU A 415 -9.43 -9.72 13.96
N VAL A 416 -10.75 -9.62 14.08
CA VAL A 416 -11.65 -10.80 14.13
C VAL A 416 -11.81 -11.45 12.75
N CYS A 417 -12.00 -10.63 11.72
CA CYS A 417 -12.27 -11.11 10.37
C CYS A 417 -11.00 -11.36 9.55
N GLY A 418 -9.86 -10.83 10.01
CA GLY A 418 -8.61 -10.88 9.30
C GLY A 418 -7.66 -11.94 9.81
N ARG A 419 -7.02 -12.64 8.88
CA ARG A 419 -5.79 -13.39 9.14
C ARG A 419 -4.53 -12.55 8.95
N GLY A 420 -4.70 -11.23 8.77
CA GLY A 420 -3.65 -10.27 8.50
C GLY A 420 -3.19 -10.36 7.05
N TYR A 421 -3.40 -9.29 6.31
CA TYR A 421 -2.81 -9.15 4.99
C TYR A 421 -1.73 -8.08 5.05
N GLU A 422 -0.46 -8.52 4.93
CA GLU A 422 0.69 -7.71 5.34
C GLU A 422 1.68 -7.41 4.22
N ASN A 423 1.24 -7.53 2.96
CA ASN A 423 2.06 -7.18 1.79
C ASN A 423 2.09 -5.65 1.55
N SER A 424 1.56 -4.85 2.47
CA SER A 424 1.64 -3.40 2.52
C SER A 424 3.04 -2.89 2.83
N HIS A 425 3.27 -1.57 2.66
CA HIS A 425 4.52 -0.95 3.11
C HIS A 425 4.67 -1.01 4.63
N LEU A 426 3.55 -1.02 5.36
CA LEU A 426 3.49 -1.06 6.81
C LEU A 426 2.55 -2.18 7.29
N PRO A 427 3.06 -3.18 8.02
CA PRO A 427 2.24 -4.23 8.64
C PRO A 427 1.05 -3.68 9.43
N THR A 428 -0.07 -4.40 9.42
CA THR A 428 -1.32 -3.95 10.04
C THR A 428 -1.13 -3.66 11.53
N HIS A 429 -0.39 -4.48 12.27
CA HIS A 429 -0.17 -4.23 13.71
C HIS A 429 0.62 -2.94 13.97
N LEU A 430 1.59 -2.59 13.12
CA LEU A 430 2.34 -1.34 13.22
C LEU A 430 1.46 -0.14 12.93
N ALA A 431 0.56 -0.23 11.94
CA ALA A 431 -0.43 0.81 11.69
C ALA A 431 -1.32 1.03 12.93
N LYS A 432 -1.80 -0.04 13.59
CA LYS A 432 -2.58 0.07 14.84
C LYS A 432 -1.82 0.80 15.93
N ARG A 433 -0.58 0.37 16.21
CA ARG A 433 0.29 0.93 17.26
C ARG A 433 0.53 2.42 17.02
N ILE A 434 0.76 2.82 15.77
CA ILE A 434 0.91 4.23 15.40
C ILE A 434 -0.40 5.00 15.61
N ILE A 435 -1.55 4.47 15.19
CA ILE A 435 -2.84 5.15 15.40
C ILE A 435 -3.15 5.30 16.90
N ALA A 436 -2.85 4.28 17.71
CA ALA A 436 -2.98 4.35 19.17
C ALA A 436 -2.07 5.43 19.77
N LEU A 437 -0.80 5.49 19.35
CA LEU A 437 0.13 6.57 19.75
C LEU A 437 -0.40 7.95 19.35
N MET A 438 -0.96 8.09 18.14
CA MET A 438 -1.55 9.35 17.69
C MET A 438 -2.76 9.76 18.55
N ALA A 439 -3.58 8.80 18.98
CA ALA A 439 -4.71 9.07 19.85
C ALA A 439 -4.28 9.57 21.24
N GLU A 440 -3.18 9.04 21.78
CA GLU A 440 -2.60 9.48 23.05
C GLU A 440 -1.98 10.87 22.96
N GLU A 441 -1.18 11.11 21.91
CA GLU A 441 -0.59 12.42 21.64
C GLU A 441 -1.68 13.49 21.46
N TRP A 442 -2.79 13.14 20.82
CA TRP A 442 -3.96 14.02 20.66
C TRP A 442 -4.59 14.41 22.00
N GLN A 443 -4.64 13.51 22.99
CA GLN A 443 -5.12 13.82 24.34
C GLN A 443 -4.20 14.80 25.07
N CYS A 444 -2.92 14.81 24.72
CA CYS A 444 -1.90 15.73 25.23
C CYS A 444 -1.77 17.00 24.37
N SER A 445 -2.82 17.39 23.64
CA SER A 445 -2.83 18.58 22.76
C SER A 445 -1.75 18.57 21.68
N ARG A 446 -1.21 17.40 21.31
CA ARG A 446 -0.17 17.25 20.28
C ARG A 446 -0.75 16.55 19.06
N ARG A 447 -0.76 17.25 17.93
CA ARG A 447 -1.21 16.72 16.64
C ARG A 447 -0.04 16.07 15.91
N ILE A 448 -0.10 14.76 15.73
CA ILE A 448 0.84 14.03 14.88
C ILE A 448 0.45 14.21 13.40
N LEU A 449 1.40 14.68 12.59
CA LEU A 449 1.21 14.97 11.16
C LEU A 449 1.82 13.89 10.26
N LEU A 450 2.86 13.21 10.74
CA LEU A 450 3.55 12.12 10.07
C LEU A 450 4.33 11.30 11.11
N VAL A 451 4.28 9.97 10.97
CA VAL A 451 5.18 9.04 11.67
C VAL A 451 6.07 8.35 10.64
N VAL A 452 7.36 8.25 10.97
CA VAL A 452 8.39 7.58 10.17
C VAL A 452 9.00 6.46 11.02
N LEU A 453 8.96 5.24 10.51
CA LEU A 453 9.63 4.11 11.15
C LEU A 453 11.15 4.28 11.03
N ALA A 454 11.87 4.31 12.14
CA ALA A 454 13.33 4.40 12.16
C ALA A 454 13.96 3.00 12.06
N ALA A 455 13.56 2.25 11.03
CA ALA A 455 14.11 0.94 10.70
C ALA A 455 15.04 1.05 9.50
N SER A 456 16.10 0.22 9.48
CA SER A 456 16.98 0.11 8.31
C SER A 456 16.21 -0.46 7.12
N PRO A 457 16.50 -0.05 5.86
CA PRO A 457 15.87 -0.63 4.67
C PRO A 457 16.12 -2.13 4.51
N ASN A 458 17.21 -2.63 5.10
CA ASN A 458 17.59 -4.04 5.13
C ASN A 458 16.85 -4.82 6.22
N THR A 459 15.96 -4.18 6.99
CA THR A 459 15.18 -4.85 8.05
C THR A 459 14.26 -5.89 7.39
N PRO A 460 14.41 -7.18 7.71
CA PRO A 460 13.55 -8.21 7.14
C PRO A 460 12.09 -7.99 7.51
N LYS A 461 11.17 -8.29 6.59
CA LYS A 461 9.72 -8.27 6.81
C LYS A 461 9.31 -9.08 8.03
N ALA A 462 9.95 -10.23 8.26
CA ALA A 462 9.73 -11.06 9.45
C ALA A 462 9.97 -10.31 10.78
N VAL A 463 10.94 -9.38 10.82
CA VAL A 463 11.16 -8.50 11.98
C VAL A 463 10.02 -7.50 12.09
N LEU A 464 9.60 -6.89 10.97
CA LEU A 464 8.47 -5.95 10.95
C LEU A 464 7.15 -6.62 11.39
N TYR A 465 7.00 -7.93 11.22
CA TYR A 465 5.84 -8.72 11.66
C TYR A 465 5.90 -9.15 13.13
N ASP A 466 7.05 -8.99 13.80
CA ASP A 466 7.19 -9.32 15.21
C ASP A 466 6.48 -8.27 16.09
N ILE A 467 5.35 -8.69 16.65
CA ILE A 467 4.51 -7.87 17.56
C ILE A 467 5.17 -7.62 18.91
N HIS A 468 6.24 -8.33 19.26
CA HIS A 468 7.01 -8.12 20.47
C HIS A 468 8.21 -7.20 20.25
N HIS A 469 8.54 -6.92 18.98
CA HIS A 469 9.63 -6.01 18.65
C HIS A 469 9.21 -4.56 18.90
N CYS A 470 10.05 -3.83 19.65
CA CYS A 470 9.93 -2.39 19.82
C CYS A 470 10.63 -1.69 18.66
N PHE A 471 9.93 -0.75 18.02
CA PHE A 471 10.51 0.02 16.92
C PHE A 471 10.69 1.47 17.33
N ASP A 472 11.83 2.05 17.02
CA ASP A 472 11.94 3.50 17.09
C ASP A 472 11.14 4.14 15.96
N VAL A 473 10.44 5.23 16.27
CA VAL A 473 9.72 6.06 15.30
C VAL A 473 10.06 7.53 15.49
N LEU A 474 10.14 8.25 14.38
CA LEU A 474 10.21 9.71 14.37
C LEU A 474 8.80 10.28 14.19
N LEU A 475 8.40 11.11 15.13
CA LEU A 475 7.14 11.84 15.15
C LEU A 475 7.38 13.24 14.63
N TYR A 476 6.65 13.61 13.59
CA TYR A 476 6.57 14.97 13.09
C TYR A 476 5.18 15.50 13.44
N GLY A 477 5.11 16.58 14.20
CA GLY A 477 3.86 17.06 14.74
C GLY A 477 3.82 18.54 15.02
N TYR A 478 2.68 18.97 15.52
CA TYR A 478 2.40 20.33 15.95
C TYR A 478 1.79 20.30 17.35
N ASP A 479 2.41 21.01 18.28
CA ASP A 479 1.91 21.20 19.63
C ASP A 479 0.89 22.36 19.61
N LEU A 480 -0.37 22.05 19.91
CA LEU A 480 -1.47 23.01 19.85
C LEU A 480 -1.42 24.01 21.01
N GLU A 481 -0.81 23.65 22.14
CA GLU A 481 -0.69 24.53 23.30
C GLU A 481 0.48 25.50 23.14
N GLN A 482 1.62 24.99 22.65
CA GLN A 482 2.82 25.81 22.42
C GLN A 482 2.77 26.55 21.08
N GLY A 483 1.89 26.15 20.17
CA GLY A 483 1.77 26.72 18.83
C GLY A 483 2.99 26.44 17.95
N ALA A 484 3.72 25.35 18.20
CA ALA A 484 5.02 25.08 17.59
C ALA A 484 5.09 23.67 16.96
N PHE A 485 5.83 23.56 15.86
CA PHE A 485 6.15 22.26 15.27
C PHE A 485 7.22 21.54 16.10
N PHE A 486 7.16 20.21 16.13
CA PHE A 486 8.15 19.38 16.81
C PHE A 486 8.57 18.16 15.98
N VAL A 487 9.76 17.66 16.30
CA VAL A 487 10.29 16.38 15.82
C VAL A 487 10.81 15.59 17.02
N ASN A 488 10.17 14.47 17.33
CA ASN A 488 10.53 13.63 18.48
C ASN A 488 10.86 12.20 18.04
N LYS A 489 11.87 11.59 18.65
CA LYS A 489 12.12 10.16 18.56
C LYS A 489 11.47 9.46 19.74
N VAL A 490 10.59 8.49 19.49
CA VAL A 490 9.96 7.68 20.55
C VAL A 490 10.07 6.20 20.20
N SER A 491 10.06 5.36 21.24
CA SER A 491 9.94 3.91 21.04
C SER A 491 8.47 3.56 20.93
N LEU A 492 8.11 2.85 19.86
CA LEU A 492 6.80 2.26 19.65
C LEU A 492 6.83 0.86 20.28
N PRO A 493 6.19 0.66 21.45
CA PRO A 493 6.30 -0.56 22.23
C PRO A 493 5.49 -1.69 21.65
#